data_AF-A0A376KX41-F1
#
_entry.id   AF-A0A376KX41-F1
#
_cell.length_a   1.000
_cell.length_b   1.000
_cell.length_c   1.000
_cell.angle_alpha   90.00
_cell.angle_beta   90.00
_cell.angle_gamma   90.00
#
_symmetry.space_group_name_H-M   'P 1'
#
loop_
_entity.id
_entity.type
_entity.pdbx_description
1 polymer ?
#
loop_
_entity_poly.entity_id
_entity_poly.type
_entity_poly.pdbx_seq_one_letter_code
_entity_poly.pdbx_strand_id
1 'polypeptide(L)'
;MRSLPHADAISATSGVASQLSRSQLGDIAEGAINAKYSRDKESEADDFSFDLLKKRGISTQGLVGSFEKLASLDGGRTQSMFDSHPPSTERAQHIRDRIASGK
;
A
#
# COMPACT_ATOMS: atom_id res chain seq x y z
N MET A 1 32.13 -17.18 46.65
CA MET A 1 31.42 -15.99 46.13
C MET A 1 30.28 -16.50 45.25
N ARG A 2 29.04 -16.14 45.60
CA ARG A 2 27.79 -16.74 45.10
C ARG A 2 27.33 -15.90 43.90
N SER A 3 27.39 -16.44 42.68
CA SER A 3 26.91 -15.77 41.47
C SER A 3 25.40 -15.57 41.57
N LEU A 4 24.94 -14.31 41.51
CA LEU A 4 23.54 -13.94 41.65
C LEU A 4 22.78 -14.27 40.35
N PRO A 5 21.75 -15.13 40.37
CA PRO A 5 20.95 -15.51 39.19
C PRO A 5 20.07 -14.37 38.63
N HIS A 6 20.23 -13.15 39.15
CA HIS A 6 19.37 -12.02 38.85
C HIS A 6 19.87 -11.19 37.66
N ALA A 7 21.18 -11.17 37.40
CA ALA A 7 21.75 -10.42 36.27
C ALA A 7 21.41 -11.07 34.91
N ASP A 8 21.49 -12.39 34.83
CA ASP A 8 21.20 -13.14 33.60
C ASP A 8 19.70 -13.11 33.24
N ALA A 9 18.81 -13.14 34.24
CA ALA A 9 17.36 -13.04 34.02
C ALA A 9 16.92 -11.66 33.51
N ILE A 10 17.53 -10.58 34.02
CA ILE A 10 17.28 -9.20 33.54
C ILE A 10 17.88 -9.01 32.14
N SER A 11 19.05 -9.60 31.87
CA SER A 11 19.67 -9.56 30.53
C SER A 11 18.88 -10.38 29.50
N ALA A 12 18.30 -11.52 29.89
CA ALA A 12 17.49 -12.36 28.99
C ALA A 12 16.13 -11.71 28.68
N THR A 13 15.48 -11.11 29.67
CA THR A 13 14.20 -10.40 29.48
C THR A 13 14.38 -9.11 28.67
N SER A 14 15.45 -8.34 28.90
CA SER A 14 15.77 -7.16 28.07
C SER A 14 16.21 -7.53 26.65
N GLY A 15 16.96 -8.64 26.49
CA GLY A 15 17.33 -9.21 25.20
C GLY A 15 16.10 -9.59 24.38
N VAL A 16 15.19 -10.39 24.93
CA VAL A 16 13.94 -10.81 24.28
C VAL A 16 13.03 -9.62 24.00
N ALA A 17 12.85 -8.69 24.94
CA ALA A 17 12.05 -7.48 24.70
C ALA A 17 12.63 -6.61 23.58
N SER A 18 13.95 -6.47 23.52
CA SER A 18 14.62 -5.70 22.46
C SER A 18 14.57 -6.40 21.09
N GLN A 19 14.56 -7.74 21.06
CA GLN A 19 14.39 -8.52 19.84
C GLN A 19 12.95 -8.42 19.34
N LEU A 20 11.96 -8.58 20.23
CA LEU A 20 10.54 -8.41 19.90
C LEU A 20 10.22 -6.98 19.41
N SER A 21 10.83 -5.96 20.00
CA SER A 21 10.68 -4.57 19.56
C SER A 21 11.32 -4.33 18.18
N ARG A 22 12.51 -4.88 17.94
CA ARG A 22 13.17 -4.78 16.63
C ARG A 22 12.42 -5.56 15.54
N SER A 23 11.86 -6.73 15.86
CA SER A 23 11.04 -7.51 14.93
C SER A 23 9.77 -6.75 14.57
N GLN A 24 8.99 -6.27 15.54
CA GLN A 24 7.77 -5.50 15.26
C GLN A 24 8.06 -4.22 14.46
N LEU A 25 9.12 -3.48 14.80
CA LEU A 25 9.52 -2.30 14.04
C LEU A 25 10.02 -2.66 12.63
N GLY A 26 10.71 -3.79 12.47
CA GLY A 26 11.13 -4.32 11.18
C GLY A 26 9.95 -4.70 10.30
N ASP A 27 8.98 -5.43 10.85
CA ASP A 27 7.77 -5.86 10.15
C ASP A 27 6.93 -4.66 9.67
N ILE A 28 6.82 -3.61 10.49
CA ILE A 28 6.13 -2.35 10.12
C ILE A 28 6.88 -1.64 8.99
N ALA A 29 8.22 -1.54 9.09
CA ALA A 29 9.04 -0.87 8.08
C ALA A 29 8.99 -1.61 6.73
N GLU A 30 9.12 -2.92 6.75
CA GLU A 30 9.02 -3.78 5.57
C GLU A 30 7.62 -3.71 4.95
N GLY A 31 6.56 -3.77 5.77
CA GLY A 31 5.19 -3.60 5.32
C GLY A 31 4.95 -2.25 4.64
N ALA A 32 5.48 -1.16 5.20
CA ALA A 32 5.37 0.18 4.62
C ALA A 32 6.11 0.30 3.27
N ILE A 33 7.33 -0.25 3.18
CA ILE A 33 8.11 -0.25 1.94
C ILE A 33 7.41 -1.05 0.84
N ASN A 34 6.97 -2.27 1.16
CA ASN A 34 6.25 -3.12 0.20
C ASN A 34 4.94 -2.49 -0.25
N ALA A 35 4.17 -1.90 0.68
CA ALA A 35 2.94 -1.21 0.34
C ALA A 35 3.18 0.01 -0.56
N LYS A 36 4.25 0.79 -0.32
CA LYS A 36 4.61 1.91 -1.21
C LYS A 36 5.00 1.41 -2.59
N TYR A 37 5.88 0.41 -2.67
CA TYR A 37 6.32 -0.15 -3.94
C TYR A 37 5.14 -0.69 -4.77
N SER A 38 4.19 -1.37 -4.11
CA SER A 38 2.96 -1.85 -4.76
C SER A 38 2.11 -0.68 -5.29
N ARG A 39 1.91 0.38 -4.51
CA ARG A 39 1.17 1.58 -4.95
C ARG A 39 1.84 2.30 -6.13
N ASP A 40 3.18 2.38 -6.16
CA ASP A 40 3.91 2.97 -7.28
C ASP A 40 3.66 2.17 -8.57
N LYS A 41 3.67 0.82 -8.49
CA LYS A 41 3.41 -0.07 -9.62
C LYS A 41 1.98 0.02 -10.14
N GLU A 42 1.01 0.17 -9.24
CA GLU A 42 -0.39 0.39 -9.62
C GLU A 42 -0.59 1.73 -10.35
N SER A 43 0.06 2.79 -9.86
CA SER A 43 -0.01 4.10 -10.50
C SER A 43 0.60 4.06 -11.92
N GLU A 44 1.75 3.37 -12.07
CA GLU A 44 2.38 3.16 -13.38
C GLU A 44 1.47 2.37 -14.35
N ALA A 45 0.75 1.36 -13.84
CA ALA A 45 -0.19 0.57 -14.63
C ALA A 45 -1.45 1.36 -15.05
N ASP A 46 -1.97 2.19 -14.15
CA ASP A 46 -3.09 3.10 -14.43
C ASP A 46 -2.70 4.12 -15.49
N ASP A 47 -1.48 4.66 -15.38
CA ASP A 47 -0.92 5.62 -16.31
C ASP A 47 -0.73 5.04 -17.70
N PHE A 48 -0.16 3.84 -17.78
CA PHE A 48 -0.03 3.11 -19.02
C PHE A 48 -1.39 2.85 -19.67
N SER A 49 -2.39 2.47 -18.87
CA SER A 49 -3.75 2.21 -19.36
C SER A 49 -4.38 3.47 -19.94
N PHE A 50 -4.24 4.61 -19.28
CA PHE A 50 -4.67 5.91 -19.80
C PHE A 50 -4.02 6.25 -21.14
N ASP A 51 -2.69 6.13 -21.23
CA ASP A 51 -1.94 6.46 -22.44
C ASP A 51 -2.32 5.55 -23.61
N LEU A 52 -2.53 4.27 -23.34
CA LEU A 52 -2.99 3.30 -24.33
C LEU A 52 -4.37 3.67 -24.88
N LEU A 53 -5.33 4.00 -24.00
CA LEU A 53 -6.67 4.43 -24.41
C LEU A 53 -6.60 5.69 -25.28
N LYS A 54 -5.82 6.69 -24.85
CA LYS A 54 -5.61 7.93 -25.59
C LYS A 54 -5.00 7.67 -26.97
N LYS A 55 -3.95 6.84 -27.04
CA LYS A 55 -3.29 6.43 -28.29
C LYS A 55 -4.22 5.69 -29.26
N ARG A 56 -5.19 4.95 -28.73
CA ARG A 56 -6.17 4.19 -29.52
C ARG A 56 -7.42 4.99 -29.89
N GLY A 57 -7.55 6.24 -29.44
CA GLY A 57 -8.75 7.05 -29.63
C GLY A 57 -9.96 6.53 -28.84
N ILE A 58 -9.73 5.78 -27.78
CA ILE A 58 -10.76 5.26 -26.88
C ILE A 58 -10.94 6.24 -25.72
N SER A 59 -12.18 6.44 -25.28
CA SER A 59 -12.49 7.36 -24.18
C SER A 59 -11.82 6.92 -22.86
N THR A 60 -11.03 7.82 -22.28
CA THR A 60 -10.40 7.65 -20.96
C THR A 60 -11.40 7.76 -19.82
N GLN A 61 -12.60 8.29 -20.06
CA GLN A 61 -13.69 8.32 -19.08
C GLN A 61 -14.16 6.89 -18.70
N GLY A 62 -14.00 5.92 -19.61
CA GLY A 62 -14.29 4.52 -19.29
C GLY A 62 -13.39 3.96 -18.19
N LEU A 63 -12.15 4.46 -18.08
CA LEU A 63 -11.22 4.07 -17.02
C LEU A 63 -11.65 4.65 -15.66
N VAL A 64 -12.09 5.92 -15.64
CA VAL A 64 -12.69 6.55 -14.43
C VAL A 64 -13.90 5.75 -13.96
N GLY A 65 -14.85 5.48 -14.87
CA GLY A 65 -16.07 4.73 -14.53
C GLY A 65 -15.80 3.31 -14.04
N SER A 66 -14.74 2.66 -14.54
CA SER A 66 -14.32 1.34 -14.07
C SER A 66 -13.87 1.38 -12.61
N PHE A 67 -13.07 2.37 -12.22
CA PHE A 67 -12.66 2.55 -10.83
C PHE A 67 -13.81 2.97 -9.91
N GLU A 68 -14.71 3.84 -10.37
CA GLU A 68 -15.92 4.17 -9.61
C GLU A 68 -16.80 2.94 -9.38
N LYS A 69 -16.93 2.08 -10.40
CA LYS A 69 -17.68 0.83 -10.26
C LYS A 69 -17.02 -0.11 -9.25
N LEU A 70 -15.69 -0.26 -9.30
CA LEU A 70 -14.95 -1.05 -8.33
C LEU A 70 -15.12 -0.49 -6.91
N ALA A 71 -15.00 0.83 -6.72
CA ALA A 71 -15.24 1.48 -5.44
C ALA A 71 -16.66 1.22 -4.90
N SER A 72 -17.66 1.26 -5.79
CA SER A 72 -19.05 0.95 -5.43
C SER A 72 -19.26 -0.52 -5.03
N LEU A 73 -18.57 -1.46 -5.69
CA LEU A 73 -18.66 -2.89 -5.40
C LEU A 73 -17.90 -3.26 -4.11
N ASP A 74 -16.81 -2.56 -3.81
CA ASP A 74 -16.01 -2.78 -2.60
C ASP A 74 -16.80 -2.43 -1.33
N GLY A 75 -17.80 -1.53 -1.44
CA GLY A 75 -18.81 -1.30 -0.40
C GLY A 75 -18.23 -0.92 0.98
N GLY A 76 -17.01 -0.38 1.00
CA GLY A 76 -16.26 -0.05 2.23
C GLY A 76 -15.60 -1.25 2.92
N ARG A 77 -15.53 -2.43 2.30
CA ARG A 77 -14.90 -3.64 2.86
C ARG A 77 -13.40 -3.71 2.53
N THR A 78 -12.66 -2.74 3.04
CA THR A 78 -11.23 -2.54 2.79
C THR A 78 -10.30 -3.44 3.62
N GLN A 79 -10.64 -4.71 3.86
CA GLN A 79 -9.93 -5.51 4.88
C GLN A 79 -8.86 -6.46 4.31
N SER A 80 -8.75 -6.64 2.99
CA SER A 80 -7.76 -7.56 2.41
C SER A 80 -7.10 -7.08 1.10
N MET A 81 -7.79 -6.29 0.28
CA MET A 81 -7.20 -5.67 -0.93
C MET A 81 -6.48 -4.33 -0.64
N PHE A 82 -6.83 -3.65 0.47
CA PHE A 82 -6.37 -2.28 0.81
C PHE A 82 -4.89 -2.23 1.23
N ASP A 83 -4.34 -3.33 1.73
CA ASP A 83 -2.95 -3.40 2.17
C ASP A 83 -1.96 -3.40 1.00
N SER A 84 -2.43 -3.69 -0.23
CA SER A 84 -1.56 -3.81 -1.41
C SER A 84 -1.89 -2.84 -2.55
N HIS A 85 -3.11 -2.28 -2.62
CA HIS A 85 -3.51 -1.38 -3.70
C HIS A 85 -4.08 -0.06 -3.17
N PRO A 86 -3.88 1.08 -3.87
CA PRO A 86 -4.59 2.31 -3.54
C PRO A 86 -6.12 2.10 -3.61
N PRO A 87 -6.90 2.80 -2.79
CA PRO A 87 -8.36 2.82 -2.91
C PRO A 87 -8.78 3.12 -4.35
N SER A 88 -9.80 2.41 -4.84
CA SER A 88 -10.32 2.65 -6.20
C SER A 88 -10.82 4.09 -6.39
N THR A 89 -11.26 4.76 -5.33
CA THR A 89 -11.63 6.18 -5.36
C THR A 89 -10.44 7.10 -5.66
N GLU A 90 -9.26 6.80 -5.10
CA GLU A 90 -8.02 7.56 -5.36
C GLU A 90 -7.55 7.32 -6.80
N ARG A 91 -7.61 6.07 -7.28
CA ARG A 91 -7.29 5.73 -8.68
C ARG A 91 -8.20 6.45 -9.67
N ALA A 92 -9.50 6.48 -9.39
CA ALA A 92 -10.45 7.25 -10.19
C ALA A 92 -10.08 8.73 -10.23
N GLN A 93 -9.69 9.30 -9.08
CA GLN A 93 -9.30 10.71 -9.00
C GLN A 93 -8.02 11.00 -9.78
N HIS A 94 -7.00 10.15 -9.66
CA HIS A 94 -5.77 10.25 -10.44
C HIS A 94 -6.10 10.39 -11.94
N ILE A 95 -6.95 9.52 -12.48
CA ILE A 95 -7.31 9.56 -13.90
C ILE A 95 -8.09 10.83 -14.24
N ARG A 96 -9.01 11.31 -13.38
CA ARG A 96 -9.69 12.60 -13.59
C ARG A 96 -8.70 13.75 -13.70
N ASP A 97 -7.68 13.77 -12.85
CA ASP A 97 -6.65 14.80 -12.85
C ASP A 97 -5.83 14.75 -14.15
N ARG A 98 -5.49 13.56 -14.64
CA ARG A 98 -4.82 13.38 -15.94
C ARG A 98 -5.68 13.85 -17.10
N ILE A 99 -6.96 13.50 -17.12
CA ILE A 99 -7.91 14.00 -18.13
C ILE A 99 -7.95 15.52 -18.12
N ALA A 100 -8.05 16.15 -16.93
CA ALA A 100 -8.09 17.61 -16.79
C ALA A 100 -6.78 18.28 -17.25
N SER A 101 -5.64 17.62 -17.01
CA SER A 101 -4.33 18.13 -17.44
C SER A 101 -4.04 17.96 -18.93
N GLY A 102 -4.79 17.09 -19.63
CA GLY A 102 -4.55 16.69 -21.02
C GLY A 102 -3.28 15.85 -21.23
N LYS A 103 -2.57 15.50 -20.15
CA LYS A 103 -1.32 14.75 -20.18
C LYS A 103 -1.56 13.28 -19.89
#